data_AF-A0A9W5ZS48-F1
#
_entry.id   AF-A0A9W5ZS48-F1
#
_cell.length_a   1.000
_cell.length_b   1.000
_cell.length_c   1.000
_cell.angle_alpha   90.00
_cell.angle_beta   90.00
_cell.angle_gamma   90.00
#
_symmetry.space_group_name_H-M   'P 1'
#
loop_
_entity.id
_entity.type
_entity.pdbx_description
1 polymer ?
#
loop_
_entity_poly.entity_id
_entity_poly.type
_entity_poly.pdbx_seq_one_letter_code
_entity_poly.pdbx_strand_id
1 'polypeptide(L)'
;MSLLSLLPRVQKAAAEMSDIESPGTARAGLPRQFSFLSTLALGYSITNSWAGYAGILSIPLVMGGGPTAFFGLFVASIACCFITAGLAELASAFPTSGGPYHFAFIVSAPKHRAAVSFVVGWLTMISWCTVSTSNGIVCGMIWE
;
A
#
# COMPACT_ATOMS: atom_id res chain seq x y z
N MET A 1 -6.48 -4.72 18.51
CA MET A 1 -6.61 -6.20 18.48
C MET A 1 -7.44 -6.50 17.25
N SER A 2 -6.79 -6.96 16.17
CA SER A 2 -7.40 -6.97 14.83
C SER A 2 -8.48 -8.03 14.70
N LEU A 3 -9.61 -7.68 14.11
CA LEU A 3 -10.75 -8.59 13.89
C LEU A 3 -10.32 -9.81 13.04
N LEU A 4 -9.36 -9.62 12.13
CA LEU A 4 -8.80 -10.67 11.29
C LEU A 4 -8.01 -11.71 12.08
N SER A 5 -7.35 -11.33 13.17
CA SER A 5 -6.55 -12.24 13.99
C SER A 5 -7.39 -13.30 14.73
N LEU A 6 -8.71 -13.11 14.80
CA LEU A 6 -9.64 -14.07 15.40
C LEU A 6 -10.11 -15.15 14.42
N LEU A 7 -9.77 -15.03 13.13
CA LEU A 7 -10.19 -16.00 12.12
C LEU A 7 -9.20 -17.19 12.04
N PRO A 8 -9.65 -18.45 12.18
CA PRO A 8 -8.76 -19.61 12.26
C PRO A 8 -7.98 -19.88 10.96
N ARG A 9 -8.52 -19.49 9.80
CA ARG A 9 -7.81 -19.61 8.50
C ARG A 9 -6.62 -18.64 8.41
N VAL A 10 -6.78 -17.46 8.99
CA VAL A 10 -5.78 -16.38 9.02
C VAL A 10 -4.65 -16.76 9.98
N GLN A 11 -5.00 -17.29 11.15
CA GLN A 11 -4.01 -17.82 12.11
C GLN A 11 -3.21 -19.01 11.54
N LYS A 12 -3.88 -19.93 10.83
CA LYS A 12 -3.20 -21.07 10.20
C LYS A 12 -2.23 -20.61 9.10
N ALA A 13 -2.63 -19.65 8.26
CA ALA A 13 -1.74 -19.05 7.27
C ALA A 13 -0.55 -18.30 7.89
N ALA A 14 -0.78 -17.61 9.02
CA ALA A 14 0.28 -16.97 9.81
C ALA A 14 1.30 -17.99 10.33
N ALA A 15 0.82 -19.11 10.89
CA ALA A 15 1.65 -20.17 11.45
C ALA A 15 2.44 -20.91 10.37
N GLU A 16 1.82 -21.24 9.24
CA GLU A 16 2.49 -21.90 8.10
C GLU A 16 3.64 -21.03 7.57
N MET A 17 3.48 -19.71 7.61
CA MET A 17 4.49 -18.75 7.17
C MET A 17 5.63 -18.58 8.19
N SER A 18 5.32 -18.58 9.49
CA SER A 18 6.38 -18.60 10.52
C SER A 18 7.21 -19.89 10.47
N ASP A 19 6.60 -21.00 10.07
CA ASP A 19 7.30 -22.27 9.89
C ASP A 19 8.21 -22.26 8.64
N ILE A 20 7.79 -21.61 7.54
CA ILE A 20 8.63 -21.43 6.34
C ILE A 20 9.86 -20.56 6.63
N GLU A 21 9.73 -19.57 7.53
CA GLU A 21 10.86 -18.73 7.95
C GLU A 21 11.78 -19.41 8.97
N SER A 22 11.40 -20.56 9.53
CA SER A 22 12.12 -21.27 10.60
C SER A 22 12.55 -22.69 10.23
N PRO A 23 13.68 -22.83 9.52
CA PRO A 23 14.63 -23.91 9.85
C PRO A 23 16.04 -23.46 10.27
N GLY A 24 16.30 -22.16 10.52
CA GLY A 24 17.65 -21.74 10.94
C GLY A 24 17.90 -20.26 11.25
N THR A 25 17.01 -19.34 10.87
CA THR A 25 17.17 -17.92 11.20
C THR A 25 16.41 -17.59 12.49
N ALA A 26 17.02 -17.93 13.62
CA ALA A 26 16.59 -17.40 14.91
C ALA A 26 16.70 -15.86 14.87
N ARG A 27 15.58 -15.16 14.70
CA ARG A 27 15.35 -13.75 15.08
C ARG A 27 16.57 -12.82 14.94
N ALA A 28 17.22 -12.81 13.77
CA ALA A 28 18.18 -11.76 13.44
C ALA A 28 17.39 -10.48 13.10
N GLY A 29 16.65 -9.97 14.09
CA GLY A 29 15.85 -8.76 13.94
C GLY A 29 16.80 -7.58 13.84
N LEU A 30 16.74 -6.86 12.71
CA LEU A 30 17.34 -5.53 12.63
C LEU A 30 16.84 -4.70 13.83
N PRO A 31 17.72 -3.92 14.50
CA PRO A 31 17.31 -3.07 15.60
C PRO A 31 16.18 -2.15 15.10
N ARG A 32 15.15 -1.93 15.92
CA ARG A 32 13.98 -1.12 15.53
C ARG A 32 14.41 0.32 15.26
N GLN A 33 14.67 0.65 14.00
CA GLN A 33 15.23 1.95 13.61
C GLN A 33 14.17 3.06 13.54
N PHE A 34 12.89 2.70 13.40
CA PHE A 34 11.81 3.66 13.24
C PHE A 34 10.99 3.83 14.53
N SER A 35 10.90 5.08 15.00
CA SER A 35 9.92 5.50 16.00
C SER A 35 8.54 5.66 15.33
N PHE A 36 7.47 5.75 16.12
CA PHE A 36 6.11 5.98 15.62
C PHE A 36 6.04 7.24 14.76
N LEU A 37 6.63 8.35 15.25
CA LEU A 37 6.65 9.62 14.52
C LEU A 37 7.48 9.52 13.24
N SER A 38 8.60 8.79 13.27
CA SER A 38 9.43 8.54 12.07
C SER A 38 8.69 7.71 11.03
N THR A 39 7.92 6.71 11.45
CA THR A 39 7.11 5.86 10.56
C THR A 39 5.98 6.66 9.92
N LEU A 40 5.31 7.52 10.70
CA LEU A 40 4.28 8.43 10.20
C LEU A 40 4.86 9.42 9.18
N ALA A 41 6.00 10.04 9.51
CA ALA A 41 6.67 10.97 8.61
C ALA A 41 7.13 10.30 7.31
N LEU A 42 7.66 9.07 7.41
CA LEU A 42 8.05 8.27 6.25
C LEU A 42 6.83 7.92 5.39
N GLY A 43 5.71 7.50 5.99
CA GLY A 43 4.46 7.23 5.27
C GLY A 43 3.90 8.46 4.55
N TYR A 44 3.92 9.62 5.21
CA TYR A 44 3.53 10.90 4.60
C TYR A 44 4.45 11.28 3.42
N SER A 45 5.76 11.13 3.60
CA SER A 45 6.78 11.42 2.59
C SER A 45 6.66 10.52 1.36
N ILE A 46 6.43 9.21 1.54
CA ILE A 46 6.20 8.28 0.42
C ILE A 46 4.95 8.67 -0.38
N THR A 47 3.89 9.09 0.32
CA THR A 47 2.60 9.31 -0.32
C THR A 47 2.61 10.55 -1.22
N ASN A 48 3.32 11.62 -0.84
CA ASN A 48 3.55 12.88 -1.58
C ASN A 48 2.47 13.28 -2.61
N SER A 49 1.19 13.04 -2.31
CA SER A 49 0.14 13.07 -3.34
C SER A 49 -0.28 14.49 -3.72
N TRP A 50 0.03 15.45 -2.85
CA TRP A 50 -0.27 16.87 -3.06
C TRP A 50 0.44 17.44 -4.30
N ALA A 51 1.68 17.00 -4.58
CA ALA A 51 2.44 17.46 -5.74
C ALA A 51 1.81 16.97 -7.06
N GLY A 52 1.39 15.71 -7.10
CA GLY A 52 0.66 15.16 -8.24
C GLY A 52 -0.68 15.87 -8.44
N TYR A 53 -1.43 16.10 -7.36
CA TYR A 53 -2.71 16.81 -7.47
C TYR A 53 -2.55 18.25 -7.96
N ALA A 54 -1.51 18.97 -7.49
CA ALA A 54 -1.21 20.32 -7.97
C ALA A 54 -0.86 20.35 -9.46
N GLY A 55 -0.17 19.34 -9.99
CA GLY A 55 0.16 19.25 -11.42
C GLY A 55 -1.06 19.03 -12.33
N ILE A 56 -2.15 18.47 -11.80
CA ILE A 56 -3.30 18.03 -12.59
C ILE A 56 -4.58 18.79 -12.22
N LEU A 57 -4.51 19.80 -11.35
CA LEU A 57 -5.69 20.52 -10.84
C LEU A 57 -6.53 21.17 -11.96
N SER A 58 -5.90 21.45 -13.10
CA SER A 58 -6.55 22.04 -14.27
C SER A 58 -7.64 21.15 -14.86
N ILE A 59 -7.48 19.83 -14.83
CA ILE A 59 -8.43 18.88 -15.43
C ILE A 59 -9.81 18.93 -14.75
N PRO A 60 -9.93 18.74 -13.41
CA PRO A 60 -11.23 18.83 -12.75
C PRO A 60 -11.84 20.23 -12.83
N LEU A 61 -11.01 21.29 -12.86
CA LEU A 61 -11.47 22.67 -13.00
C LEU A 61 -12.12 22.93 -14.37
N VAL A 62 -11.50 22.47 -15.46
CA VAL A 62 -12.02 22.69 -16.81
C VAL A 62 -13.23 21.81 -17.10
N MET A 63 -13.26 20.57 -16.60
CA MET A 63 -14.30 19.59 -16.95
C MET A 63 -15.51 19.61 -16.00
N GLY A 64 -15.35 20.05 -14.75
CA GLY A 64 -16.42 20.03 -13.76
C GLY A 64 -16.56 21.32 -12.93
N GLY A 65 -15.71 22.32 -13.17
CA GLY A 65 -15.71 23.58 -12.43
C GLY A 65 -15.05 23.48 -11.06
N GLY A 66 -15.13 24.56 -10.27
CA GLY A 66 -14.57 24.61 -8.90
C GLY A 66 -15.11 23.54 -7.93
N PRO A 67 -16.42 23.21 -7.93
CA PRO A 67 -16.98 22.27 -6.95
C PRO A 67 -16.43 20.85 -7.10
N THR A 68 -16.22 20.36 -8.32
CA THR A 68 -15.73 18.99 -8.55
C THR A 68 -14.29 18.82 -8.08
N ALA A 69 -13.45 19.85 -8.19
CA ALA A 69 -12.09 19.82 -7.65
C ALA A 69 -12.09 19.63 -6.12
N PHE A 70 -12.98 20.31 -5.39
CA PHE A 70 -13.04 20.18 -3.93
C PHE A 70 -13.78 18.92 -3.46
N PHE A 71 -15.00 18.69 -3.95
CA PHE A 71 -15.80 17.55 -3.51
C PHE A 71 -15.23 16.21 -4.02
N GLY A 72 -14.62 16.20 -5.21
CA GLY A 72 -13.93 15.02 -5.74
C GLY A 72 -12.76 14.59 -4.86
N LEU A 73 -11.91 15.54 -4.45
CA LEU A 73 -10.80 15.28 -3.53
C LEU A 73 -11.30 14.80 -2.16
N PHE A 74 -12.38 15.39 -1.65
CA PHE A 74 -12.95 15.02 -0.35
C PHE A 74 -13.55 13.60 -0.35
N VAL A 75 -14.27 13.23 -1.40
CA VAL A 75 -14.81 11.85 -1.53
C VAL A 75 -13.66 10.86 -1.71
N ALA A 76 -12.65 11.20 -2.51
CA ALA A 76 -11.48 10.36 -2.71
C ALA A 76 -10.68 10.15 -1.41
N SER A 77 -10.51 11.19 -0.59
CA SER A 77 -9.79 11.07 0.69
C SER A 77 -10.51 10.15 1.67
N ILE A 78 -11.84 10.24 1.77
CA ILE A 78 -12.65 9.35 2.60
C ILE A 78 -12.50 7.90 2.13
N ALA A 79 -12.60 7.65 0.81
CA ALA A 79 -12.42 6.32 0.25
C ALA A 79 -11.02 5.75 0.54
N CYS A 80 -9.98 6.57 0.38
CA CYS A 80 -8.61 6.19 0.74
C CYS A 80 -8.47 5.88 2.23
N CYS A 81 -9.09 6.64 3.14
CA CYS A 81 -9.07 6.35 4.57
C CYS A 81 -9.65 4.96 4.89
N PHE A 82 -10.76 4.57 4.23
CA PHE A 82 -11.32 3.22 4.42
C PHE A 82 -10.37 2.12 3.94
N ILE A 83 -9.72 2.31 2.78
CA ILE A 83 -8.75 1.35 2.24
C ILE A 83 -7.54 1.24 3.18
N THR A 84 -6.99 2.38 3.62
CA THR A 84 -5.85 2.42 4.55
C THR A 84 -6.19 1.79 5.90
N ALA A 85 -7.41 1.99 6.41
CA ALA A 85 -7.86 1.33 7.63
C ALA A 85 -7.90 -0.20 7.49
N GLY A 86 -8.41 -0.70 6.36
CA GLY A 86 -8.38 -2.14 6.05
C GLY A 86 -6.95 -2.69 5.94
N LEU A 87 -6.04 -1.93 5.32
CA LEU A 87 -4.63 -2.31 5.23
C LEU A 87 -3.93 -2.25 6.60
N ALA A 88 -4.29 -1.30 7.47
CA ALA A 88 -3.75 -1.19 8.82
C ALA A 88 -4.16 -2.40 9.68
N GLU A 89 -5.39 -2.90 9.52
CA GLU A 89 -5.83 -4.14 10.16
C GLU A 89 -4.96 -5.33 9.71
N LEU A 90 -4.74 -5.47 8.40
CA LEU A 90 -3.87 -6.52 7.84
C LEU A 90 -2.42 -6.41 8.36
N ALA A 91 -1.85 -5.20 8.36
CA ALA A 91 -0.49 -4.95 8.81
C ALA A 91 -0.33 -5.20 10.32
N SER A 92 -1.37 -4.96 11.13
CA SER A 92 -1.35 -5.24 12.57
C SER A 92 -1.44 -6.73 12.89
N ALA A 93 -2.14 -7.50 12.05
CA ALA A 93 -2.24 -8.96 12.18
C ALA A 93 -0.98 -9.67 11.65
N PHE A 94 -0.32 -9.09 10.64
CA PHE A 94 0.81 -9.68 9.94
C PHE A 94 1.99 -8.70 9.85
N PRO A 95 2.90 -8.71 10.84
CA PRO A 95 4.12 -7.91 10.79
C PRO A 95 5.11 -8.53 9.80
N THR A 96 4.92 -8.26 8.51
CA THR A 96 5.79 -8.70 7.41
C THR A 96 6.34 -7.51 6.63
N SER A 97 7.59 -7.60 6.19
CA SER A 97 8.22 -6.64 5.28
C SER A 97 7.76 -6.79 3.81
N GLY A 98 6.96 -7.82 3.50
CA GLY A 98 6.62 -8.23 2.13
C GLY A 98 5.54 -7.42 1.40
N GLY A 99 5.01 -6.34 1.96
CA GLY A 99 4.10 -5.44 1.24
C GLY A 99 2.80 -6.11 0.69
N PRO A 100 2.16 -5.51 -0.34
CA PRO A 100 0.84 -5.92 -0.82
C PRO A 100 0.75 -7.34 -1.39
N TYR A 101 1.80 -7.80 -2.09
CA TYR A 101 1.84 -9.16 -2.67
C TYR A 101 1.87 -10.23 -1.59
N HIS A 102 2.49 -9.92 -0.45
CA HIS A 102 2.56 -10.82 0.69
C HIS A 102 1.22 -10.91 1.43
N PHE A 103 0.50 -9.79 1.58
CA PHE A 103 -0.87 -9.81 2.10
C PHE A 103 -1.82 -10.58 1.15
N ALA A 104 -1.66 -10.44 -0.16
CA ALA A 104 -2.44 -11.20 -1.14
C ALA A 104 -2.20 -12.72 -1.06
N PHE A 105 -0.96 -13.15 -0.78
CA PHE A 105 -0.64 -14.57 -0.56
C PHE A 105 -1.36 -15.14 0.67
N ILE A 106 -1.46 -14.36 1.75
CA ILE A 106 -2.06 -14.80 3.02
C ILE A 106 -3.59 -14.86 2.92
N VAL A 107 -4.21 -13.91 2.24
CA VAL A 107 -5.68 -13.81 2.13
C VAL A 107 -6.25 -14.80 1.10
N SER A 108 -5.45 -15.24 0.13
CA SER A 108 -5.92 -16.10 -0.97
C SER A 108 -6.01 -17.58 -0.59
N ALA A 109 -6.87 -18.31 -1.32
CA ALA A 109 -7.10 -19.73 -1.08
C ALA A 109 -5.84 -20.58 -1.38
N PRO A 110 -5.59 -21.69 -0.65
CA PRO A 110 -4.34 -22.46 -0.73
C PRO A 110 -3.98 -22.94 -2.14
N LYS A 111 -4.99 -23.18 -3.00
CA LYS A 111 -4.80 -23.65 -4.38
C LYS A 111 -4.29 -22.57 -5.33
N HIS A 112 -4.57 -21.28 -5.05
CA HIS A 112 -4.28 -20.18 -5.97
C HIS A 112 -3.29 -19.15 -5.40
N ARG A 113 -2.79 -19.37 -4.18
CA ARG A 113 -1.99 -18.38 -3.45
C ARG A 113 -0.76 -17.87 -4.21
N ALA A 114 -0.04 -18.78 -4.88
CA ALA A 114 1.16 -18.43 -5.65
C ALA A 114 0.84 -17.63 -6.93
N ALA A 115 -0.23 -17.99 -7.65
CA ALA A 115 -0.64 -17.28 -8.86
C ALA A 115 -1.13 -15.87 -8.53
N VAL A 116 -1.95 -15.74 -7.48
CA VAL A 116 -2.48 -14.45 -7.03
C VAL A 116 -1.35 -13.55 -6.54
N SER A 117 -0.43 -14.05 -5.73
CA SER A 117 0.70 -13.24 -5.25
C SER A 117 1.64 -12.82 -6.38
N PHE A 118 1.84 -13.68 -7.39
CA PHE A 118 2.65 -13.35 -8.56
C PHE A 118 2.02 -12.23 -9.38
N VAL A 119 0.72 -12.32 -9.67
CA VAL A 119 -0.01 -11.27 -10.41
C VAL A 119 0.01 -9.96 -9.62
N VAL A 120 -0.25 -9.98 -8.31
CA VAL A 120 -0.21 -8.77 -7.47
C VAL A 120 1.20 -8.18 -7.41
N GLY A 121 2.24 -9.02 -7.38
CA GLY A 121 3.63 -8.58 -7.46
C GLY A 121 3.94 -7.86 -8.77
N TRP A 122 3.53 -8.42 -9.91
CA TRP A 122 3.69 -7.77 -11.22
C TRP A 122 2.91 -6.47 -11.34
N LEU A 123 1.66 -6.44 -10.88
CA LEU A 123 0.85 -5.22 -10.88
C LEU A 123 1.50 -4.13 -10.03
N THR A 124 2.11 -4.49 -8.90
CA THR A 124 2.85 -3.54 -8.05
C THR A 124 4.06 -2.99 -8.80
N MET A 125 4.83 -3.83 -9.50
CA MET A 125 5.97 -3.39 -10.30
C MET A 125 5.56 -2.45 -11.43
N ILE A 126 4.51 -2.82 -12.18
CA ILE A 126 3.98 -1.97 -13.26
C ILE A 126 3.52 -0.63 -12.70
N SER A 127 2.82 -0.62 -11.56
CA SER A 127 2.40 0.62 -10.89
C SER A 127 3.59 1.54 -10.60
N TRP A 128 4.68 1.02 -10.03
CA TRP A 128 5.87 1.83 -9.75
C TRP A 128 6.54 2.37 -11.02
N CYS A 129 6.61 1.56 -12.09
CA CYS A 129 7.10 2.01 -13.39
C CYS A 129 6.25 3.14 -13.95
N THR A 130 4.92 2.99 -13.99
CA THR A 130 4.01 4.00 -14.53
C THR A 130 4.05 5.30 -13.74
N VAL A 131 4.15 5.24 -12.41
CA VAL A 131 4.27 6.44 -11.56
C VAL A 131 5.56 7.20 -11.86
N SER A 132 6.69 6.48 -11.99
CA SER A 132 7.98 7.08 -12.33
C SER A 132 7.95 7.80 -13.69
N THR A 133 7.37 7.14 -14.71
CA THR A 133 7.20 7.74 -16.04
C THR A 133 6.27 8.96 -15.99
N SER A 134 5.15 8.87 -15.29
CA SER A 134 4.19 9.99 -15.17
C SER A 134 4.82 11.22 -14.52
N ASN A 135 5.62 11.02 -13.46
CA ASN A 135 6.32 12.11 -12.79
C ASN A 135 7.36 12.77 -13.72
N GLY A 136 8.04 11.98 -14.56
CA GLY A 136 8.93 12.50 -15.59
C GLY A 136 8.21 13.38 -16.62
N ILE A 137 7.04 12.95 -17.08
CA ILE A 137 6.22 13.72 -18.04
C ILE A 137 5.77 15.06 -17.44
N VAL A 138 5.25 15.05 -16.20
CA VAL A 138 4.82 16.27 -15.52
C VAL A 138 5.99 17.24 -15.31
N CYS A 139 7.17 16.73 -14.94
CA CYS A 139 8.38 17.55 -14.83
C CYS A 139 8.79 18.19 -16.17
N GLY A 140 8.69 17.43 -17.26
CA GLY A 140 8.95 17.93 -18.62
C GLY A 140 8.04 19.08 -19.02
N MET A 141 6.74 19.02 -18.68
CA MET A 141 5.78 20.10 -18.97
C MET A 141 6.06 21.41 -18.20
N ILE A 142 6.83 21.37 -17.12
CA ILE A 142 7.16 22.57 -16.33
C ILE A 142 8.29 23.38 -16.98
N TRP A 143 9.13 22.74 -17.79
CA TRP A 143 10.34 23.32 -18.38
C TRP A 143 10.19 23.80 -19.84
N GLU A 144 9.01 23.68 -20.43
CA GLU A 144 8.65 24.26 -21.74
C GLU A 144 7.77 25.51 -21.62
#